data_AF-A0A382CXX1-F1
#
_entry.id   AF-A0A382CXX1-F1
#
_cell.length_a   1.000
_cell.length_b   1.000
_cell.length_c   1.000
_cell.angle_alpha   90.00
_cell.angle_beta   90.00
_cell.angle_gamma   90.00
#
_symmetry.space_group_name_H-M   'P 1'
#
loop_
_entity.id
_entity.type
_entity.pdbx_description
1 polymer ?
#
loop_
_entity_poly.entity_id
_entity_poly.type
_entity_poly.pdbx_seq_one_letter_code
_entity_poly.pdbx_strand_id
1 'polypeptide(L)'
;TPGLLKLTGDLSTGDIGSFDYITTNISYSTSGNDMQATALMSYITNDSQWGPWPNAYNGFIVLGVTVEASLDGLDVDAVVEDQTNPGLMICNTTYQDGNIALSLSNPDFDSETNTLSVTYSDGDGNLPWFRAAQICDSGTDNCFFQVSMIPDGHTYEDGVRYSASLGDNVADGDYDAHFWFADDDIDNYPAAQISLPITVGSGGTDCAPEGDLTGDGVLNVLDIVTLVNIVLGNIPAGDCSDINGDGQLNVLDIVLLVGLVLGGE
;
A
#
# COMPACT_ATOMS: atom_id res chain seq x y z
N THR A 1 -5.99 20.31 25.66
CA THR A 1 -6.08 21.14 24.44
C THR A 1 -4.84 20.86 23.60
N PRO A 2 -4.93 20.74 22.28
CA PRO A 2 -3.75 20.56 21.45
C PRO A 2 -2.75 21.71 21.63
N GLY A 3 -1.46 21.40 21.62
CA GLY A 3 -0.40 22.37 21.82
C GLY A 3 0.97 21.76 21.59
N LEU A 4 1.99 22.60 21.66
CA LEU A 4 3.38 22.17 21.78
C LEU A 4 3.70 22.04 23.27
N LEU A 5 4.03 20.83 23.71
CA LEU A 5 4.34 20.52 25.09
C LEU A 5 5.81 20.15 25.24
N LYS A 6 6.37 20.52 26.38
CA LYS A 6 7.65 20.02 26.86
C LYS A 6 7.38 18.92 27.86
N LEU A 7 7.94 17.74 27.63
CA LEU A 7 7.95 16.66 28.60
C LEU A 7 9.28 16.70 29.36
N THR A 8 9.22 16.60 30.69
CA THR A 8 10.42 16.38 31.51
C THR A 8 10.32 15.02 32.16
N GLY A 9 11.45 14.31 32.22
CA GLY A 9 11.50 12.93 32.67
C GLY A 9 12.92 12.42 32.82
N ASP A 10 13.04 11.19 33.28
CA ASP A 10 14.30 10.48 33.36
C ASP A 10 14.48 9.62 32.10
N LEU A 11 15.43 10.01 31.25
CA LEU A 11 15.77 9.29 30.02
C LEU A 11 16.27 7.86 30.28
N SER A 12 16.81 7.57 31.47
CA SER A 12 17.36 6.26 31.81
C SER A 12 16.30 5.26 32.25
N THR A 13 15.21 5.74 32.86
CA THR A 13 14.10 4.89 33.32
C THR A 13 12.88 4.96 32.40
N GLY A 14 12.77 6.00 31.59
CA GLY A 14 11.58 6.29 30.78
C GLY A 14 10.46 7.01 31.55
N ASP A 15 10.69 7.35 32.83
CA ASP A 15 9.66 7.97 33.66
C ASP A 15 9.40 9.41 33.21
N ILE A 16 8.13 9.73 32.92
CA ILE A 16 7.68 11.10 32.67
C ILE A 16 7.37 11.76 34.02
N GLY A 17 8.14 12.78 34.37
CA GLY A 17 7.97 13.55 35.61
C GLY A 17 6.92 14.65 35.50
N SER A 18 6.97 15.45 34.42
CA SER A 18 5.98 16.52 34.20
C SER A 18 5.81 16.86 32.72
N PHE A 19 4.76 17.62 32.42
CA PHE A 19 4.56 18.26 31.13
C PHE A 19 4.20 19.73 31.30
N ASP A 20 4.70 20.58 30.40
CA ASP A 20 4.42 22.01 30.38
C ASP A 20 4.05 22.47 28.97
N TYR A 21 3.04 23.32 28.83
CA TYR A 21 2.72 23.93 27.54
C TYR A 21 3.78 24.99 27.20
N ILE A 22 4.46 24.82 26.07
CA ILE A 22 5.27 25.88 25.45
C ILE A 22 4.34 26.88 24.77
N THR A 23 3.37 26.39 24.00
CA THR A 23 2.36 27.22 23.35
C THR A 23 1.13 26.40 22.96
N THR A 24 -0.03 27.04 22.90
CA THR A 24 -1.24 26.51 22.25
C THR A 24 -1.42 27.06 20.84
N ASN A 25 -0.54 27.96 20.38
CA ASN A 25 -0.56 28.52 19.04
C ASN A 25 0.10 27.56 18.04
N ILE A 26 -0.63 26.49 17.74
CA ILE A 26 -0.30 25.52 16.71
C ILE A 26 -1.42 25.49 15.68
N SER A 27 -1.09 25.14 14.45
CA SER A 27 -2.09 24.73 13.46
C SER A 27 -2.09 23.22 13.41
N TYR A 28 -3.26 22.60 13.45
CA TYR A 28 -3.37 21.15 13.34
C TYR A 28 -4.65 20.78 12.60
N SER A 29 -4.61 19.63 11.94
CA SER A 29 -5.76 18.99 11.32
C SER A 29 -5.72 17.50 11.61
N THR A 30 -6.87 16.97 12.01
CA THR A 30 -7.12 15.52 12.14
C THR A 30 -8.09 15.04 11.08
N SER A 31 -8.37 15.85 10.05
CA SER A 31 -9.26 15.47 8.96
C SER A 31 -8.52 14.65 7.91
N GLY A 32 -9.14 13.59 7.42
CA GLY A 32 -8.54 12.68 6.45
C GLY A 32 -7.76 11.56 7.16
N ASN A 33 -6.82 10.96 6.43
CA ASN A 33 -6.05 9.82 6.93
C ASN A 33 -4.75 10.23 7.63
N ASP A 34 -4.36 11.51 7.51
CA ASP A 34 -3.10 12.01 8.06
C ASP A 34 -3.35 13.03 9.19
N MET A 35 -2.59 12.91 10.27
CA MET A 35 -2.47 13.98 11.26
C MET A 35 -1.48 15.02 10.74
N GLN A 36 -1.93 16.27 10.63
CA GLN A 36 -1.05 17.39 10.30
C GLN A 36 -0.93 18.30 11.52
N ALA A 37 0.29 18.70 11.87
CA ALA A 37 0.54 19.68 12.92
C ALA A 37 1.73 20.57 12.55
N THR A 38 1.58 21.87 12.78
CA THR A 38 2.59 22.89 12.49
C THR A 38 2.74 23.82 13.68
N ALA A 39 3.99 24.05 14.07
CA ALA A 39 4.40 25.05 15.05
C ALA A 39 5.57 25.87 14.51
N LEU A 40 5.74 27.10 14.99
CA LEU A 40 6.94 27.86 14.67
C LEU A 40 8.16 27.20 15.33
N MET A 41 9.21 26.95 14.54
CA MET A 41 10.48 26.38 15.04
C MET A 41 11.06 27.20 16.19
N SER A 42 10.87 28.53 16.17
CA SER A 42 11.34 29.42 17.23
C SER A 42 10.70 29.15 18.59
N TYR A 43 9.53 28.50 18.66
CA TYR A 43 8.95 28.07 19.93
C TYR A 43 9.77 26.96 20.59
N ILE A 44 10.39 26.09 19.79
CA ILE A 44 11.23 24.99 20.25
C ILE A 44 12.65 25.53 20.54
N THR A 45 13.25 26.21 19.56
CA THR A 45 14.67 26.58 19.63
C THR A 45 14.98 27.72 20.61
N ASN A 46 13.98 28.52 21.00
CA ASN A 46 14.14 29.55 22.03
C ASN A 46 13.91 29.02 23.45
N ASP A 47 13.48 27.75 23.61
CA ASP A 47 13.43 27.14 24.92
C ASP A 47 14.86 27.05 25.49
N SER A 48 15.04 27.56 26.71
CA SER A 48 16.35 27.62 27.36
C SER A 48 17.05 26.26 27.54
N GLN A 49 16.31 25.16 27.50
CA GLN A 49 16.81 23.79 27.63
C GLN A 49 16.98 23.09 26.28
N TRP A 50 16.63 23.71 25.15
CA TRP A 50 16.92 23.17 23.82
C TRP A 50 18.43 23.08 23.53
N GLY A 51 19.17 24.05 24.06
CA GLY A 51 20.61 24.21 23.83
C GLY A 51 20.95 25.29 22.80
N PRO A 52 22.23 25.43 22.45
CA PRO A 52 22.68 26.46 21.52
C PRO A 52 22.02 26.33 20.14
N TRP A 53 21.39 27.41 19.67
CA TRP A 53 20.76 27.48 18.36
C TRP A 53 21.08 28.81 17.65
N PRO A 54 21.46 28.79 16.35
CA PRO A 54 21.86 27.63 15.57
C PRO A 54 23.08 26.91 16.17
N ASN A 55 23.09 25.57 16.09
CA ASN A 55 24.27 24.79 16.46
C ASN A 55 25.28 24.73 15.29
N ALA A 56 26.42 24.05 15.48
CA ALA A 56 27.48 23.97 14.47
C ALA A 56 27.05 23.35 13.13
N TYR A 57 25.97 22.56 13.13
CA TYR A 57 25.43 21.90 11.95
C TYR A 57 24.20 22.60 11.37
N ASN A 58 23.67 23.63 12.06
CA ASN A 58 22.38 24.26 11.74
C ASN A 58 21.26 23.23 11.50
N GLY A 59 21.22 22.18 12.34
CA GLY A 59 20.31 21.05 12.15
C GLY A 59 19.88 20.40 13.46
N PHE A 60 18.87 19.55 13.39
CA PHE A 60 18.31 18.83 14.53
C PHE A 60 17.83 17.45 14.09
N ILE A 61 17.71 16.54 15.05
CA ILE A 61 17.18 15.19 14.81
C ILE A 61 15.73 15.18 15.26
N VAL A 62 14.87 14.55 14.46
CA VAL A 62 13.45 14.33 14.77
C VAL A 62 13.22 12.84 14.89
N LEU A 63 12.42 12.44 15.88
CA LEU A 63 11.95 11.08 16.05
C LEU A 63 10.43 11.14 16.23
N GLY A 64 9.69 10.47 15.35
CA GLY A 64 8.25 10.27 15.53
C GLY A 64 8.02 9.03 16.38
N VAL A 65 7.14 9.14 17.38
CA VAL A 65 6.75 8.00 18.22
C VAL A 65 5.23 8.04 18.39
N THR A 66 4.58 6.93 18.08
CA THR A 66 3.17 6.70 18.37
C THR A 66 3.06 5.92 19.67
N VAL A 67 2.29 6.46 20.61
CA VAL A 67 2.07 5.86 21.93
C VAL A 67 0.57 5.71 22.17
N GLU A 68 0.14 4.48 22.46
CA GLU A 68 -1.17 4.21 23.03
C GLU A 68 -1.09 4.36 24.55
N ALA A 69 -2.00 5.12 25.15
CA ALA A 69 -2.12 5.23 26.60
C ALA A 69 -3.50 4.75 27.03
N SER A 70 -3.54 3.76 27.92
CA SER A 70 -4.76 3.18 28.47
C SER A 70 -4.75 3.24 30.00
N LEU A 71 -5.91 2.96 30.62
CA LEU A 71 -5.99 2.81 32.08
C LEU A 71 -5.94 1.32 32.41
N ASP A 72 -4.89 0.89 33.11
CA ASP A 72 -4.82 -0.44 33.71
C ASP A 72 -5.12 -0.35 35.21
N GLY A 73 -6.40 -0.56 35.56
CA GLY A 73 -6.88 -0.41 36.92
C GLY A 73 -6.84 1.05 37.42
N LEU A 74 -5.88 1.36 38.31
CA LEU A 74 -5.64 2.71 38.83
C LEU A 74 -4.38 3.35 38.25
N ASP A 75 -3.62 2.62 37.46
CA ASP A 75 -2.38 3.07 36.83
C ASP A 75 -2.63 3.42 35.35
N VAL A 76 -1.74 4.23 34.79
CA VAL A 76 -1.71 4.52 33.35
C VAL A 76 -0.74 3.52 32.73
N ASP A 77 -1.23 2.72 31.79
CA ASP A 77 -0.40 1.88 30.95
C ASP A 77 -0.13 2.59 29.64
N ALA A 78 1.12 2.55 29.16
CA ALA A 78 1.54 3.23 27.94
C ALA A 78 2.38 2.28 27.09
N VAL A 79 1.93 2.04 25.86
CA VAL A 79 2.57 1.13 24.91
C VAL A 79 3.03 1.96 23.71
N VAL A 80 4.30 1.81 23.33
CA VAL A 80 4.81 2.38 22.08
C VAL A 80 4.31 1.48 20.96
N GLU A 81 3.45 2.02 20.11
CA GLU A 81 2.87 1.30 18.98
C GLU A 81 3.80 1.35 17.75
N ASP A 82 4.46 2.48 17.55
CA ASP A 82 5.34 2.68 16.40
C ASP A 82 6.39 3.77 16.69
N GLN A 83 7.54 3.67 16.02
CA GLN A 83 8.58 4.69 16.04
C GLN A 83 9.24 4.81 14.66
N THR A 84 9.54 6.04 14.25
CA THR A 84 10.31 6.27 13.03
C THR A 84 11.80 5.98 13.28
N ASN A 85 12.58 5.82 12.21
CA ASN A 85 14.02 6.04 12.33
C ASN A 85 14.29 7.53 12.63
N PRO A 86 15.37 7.88 13.36
CA PRO A 86 15.72 9.26 13.62
C PRO A 86 16.04 10.00 12.31
N GLY A 87 15.26 11.02 11.98
CA GLY A 87 15.46 11.87 10.81
C GLY A 87 16.38 13.04 11.14
N LEU A 88 17.48 13.20 10.40
CA LEU A 88 18.36 14.36 10.52
C LEU A 88 17.88 15.49 9.60
N MET A 89 17.43 16.60 10.18
CA MET A 89 17.11 17.81 9.45
C MET A 89 18.29 18.78 9.52
N ILE A 90 18.91 19.06 8.38
CA ILE A 90 19.92 20.12 8.24
C ILE A 90 19.26 21.30 7.52
N CYS A 91 19.14 22.44 8.18
CA CYS A 91 18.51 23.65 7.63
C CYS A 91 19.42 24.43 6.66
N ASN A 92 20.39 23.74 6.04
CA ASN A 92 21.30 24.23 5.03
C ASN A 92 21.31 23.24 3.85
N THR A 93 21.71 23.69 2.66
CA THR A 93 21.91 22.78 1.52
C THR A 93 23.03 21.79 1.83
N THR A 94 22.68 20.52 1.93
CA THR A 94 23.62 19.40 1.97
C THR A 94 23.49 18.58 0.70
N TYR A 95 24.63 18.07 0.22
CA TYR A 95 24.70 17.12 -0.89
C TYR A 95 24.99 15.74 -0.30
N GLN A 96 24.25 14.72 -0.72
CA GLN A 96 24.56 13.33 -0.39
C GLN A 96 25.25 12.69 -1.60
N ASP A 97 26.35 11.98 -1.35
CA ASP A 97 27.06 11.18 -2.34
C ASP A 97 26.53 9.74 -2.26
N GLY A 98 25.85 9.30 -3.33
CA GLY A 98 25.29 7.95 -3.43
C GLY A 98 23.82 7.85 -3.03
N ASN A 99 23.09 7.03 -3.78
CA ASN A 99 21.73 6.56 -3.51
C ASN A 99 21.61 5.19 -4.17
N ILE A 100 21.36 4.14 -3.40
CA ILE A 100 20.98 2.84 -3.95
C ILE A 100 19.59 3.02 -4.54
N ALA A 101 19.36 2.54 -5.77
CA ALA A 101 18.06 2.68 -6.40
C ALA A 101 17.04 1.77 -5.70
N LEU A 102 15.83 2.28 -5.48
CA LEU A 102 14.70 1.49 -4.99
C LEU A 102 14.43 0.25 -5.85
N SER A 103 13.82 -0.75 -5.21
CA SER A 103 13.33 -1.96 -5.87
C SER A 103 11.88 -2.23 -5.51
N LEU A 104 11.08 -2.55 -6.53
CA LEU A 104 9.72 -3.07 -6.35
C LEU A 104 9.69 -4.56 -6.68
N SER A 105 8.94 -5.33 -5.89
CA SER A 105 8.78 -6.77 -6.07
C SER A 105 7.40 -7.25 -5.62
N ASN A 106 7.04 -8.47 -6.02
CA ASN A 106 5.79 -9.15 -5.63
C ASN A 106 4.54 -8.27 -5.81
N PRO A 107 4.30 -7.71 -7.02
CA PRO A 107 3.05 -7.00 -7.29
C PRO A 107 1.90 -8.00 -7.26
N ASP A 108 0.76 -7.58 -6.74
CA ASP A 108 -0.40 -8.44 -6.56
C ASP A 108 -1.71 -7.63 -6.62
N PHE A 109 -2.79 -8.30 -7.00
CA PHE A 109 -4.13 -7.74 -7.07
C PHE A 109 -5.14 -8.73 -6.49
N ASP A 110 -5.77 -8.32 -5.40
CA ASP A 110 -6.89 -9.04 -4.79
C ASP A 110 -8.20 -8.55 -5.44
N SER A 111 -8.85 -9.40 -6.23
CA SER A 111 -10.10 -9.11 -6.93
C SER A 111 -11.34 -9.17 -6.04
N GLU A 112 -11.27 -9.79 -4.86
CA GLU A 112 -12.39 -9.80 -3.91
C GLU A 112 -12.51 -8.43 -3.22
N THR A 113 -11.36 -7.81 -2.90
CA THR A 113 -11.31 -6.52 -2.21
C THR A 113 -10.97 -5.34 -3.12
N ASN A 114 -10.71 -5.60 -4.41
CA ASN A 114 -10.18 -4.63 -5.37
C ASN A 114 -8.94 -3.90 -4.84
N THR A 115 -8.01 -4.65 -4.24
CA THR A 115 -6.81 -4.09 -3.59
C THR A 115 -5.56 -4.44 -4.37
N LEU A 116 -4.86 -3.39 -4.83
CA LEU A 116 -3.52 -3.50 -5.39
C LEU A 116 -2.49 -3.51 -4.27
N SER A 117 -1.40 -4.23 -4.50
CA SER A 117 -0.28 -4.19 -3.57
C SER A 117 1.06 -4.50 -4.24
N VAL A 118 2.14 -4.00 -3.66
CA VAL A 118 3.51 -4.21 -4.13
C VAL A 118 4.47 -4.10 -2.95
N THR A 119 5.58 -4.83 -2.99
CA THR A 119 6.64 -4.72 -1.97
C THR A 119 7.68 -3.71 -2.43
N TYR A 120 7.95 -2.70 -1.62
CA TYR A 120 9.04 -1.74 -1.81
C TYR A 120 10.21 -2.07 -0.90
N SER A 121 11.43 -2.03 -1.41
CA SER A 121 12.65 -2.11 -0.61
C SER A 121 13.70 -1.15 -1.14
N ASP A 122 14.51 -0.62 -0.23
CA ASP A 122 15.62 0.28 -0.56
C ASP A 122 16.86 -0.07 0.27
N GLY A 123 18.02 -0.12 -0.40
CA GLY A 123 19.27 -0.58 0.22
C GLY A 123 19.89 0.41 1.21
N ASP A 124 19.49 1.68 1.15
CA ASP A 124 19.87 2.73 2.11
C ASP A 124 18.77 2.96 3.16
N GLY A 125 17.67 2.20 3.09
CA GLY A 125 16.51 2.34 3.97
C GLY A 125 15.73 3.64 3.71
N ASN A 126 15.81 4.20 2.50
CA ASN A 126 15.11 5.43 2.16
C ASN A 126 13.59 5.24 2.12
N LEU A 127 12.87 6.29 2.52
CA LEU A 127 11.42 6.38 2.36
C LEU A 127 11.11 6.82 0.92
N PRO A 128 10.17 6.17 0.21
CA PRO A 128 9.70 6.68 -1.05
C PRO A 128 8.79 7.90 -0.80
N TRP A 129 9.25 9.08 -1.20
CA TRP A 129 8.46 10.31 -1.09
C TRP A 129 7.27 10.30 -2.06
N PHE A 130 7.39 9.62 -3.21
CA PHE A 130 6.28 9.34 -4.13
C PHE A 130 5.97 7.83 -4.15
N ARG A 131 4.69 7.48 -4.09
CA ARG A 131 4.20 6.09 -4.10
C ARG A 131 2.74 6.03 -4.56
N ALA A 132 2.54 5.56 -5.78
CA ALA A 132 1.21 5.48 -6.36
C ALA A 132 1.08 4.28 -7.29
N ALA A 133 -0.14 3.78 -7.42
CA ALA A 133 -0.52 2.91 -8.51
C ALA A 133 -1.40 3.70 -9.50
N GLN A 134 -1.19 3.47 -10.79
CA GLN A 134 -2.01 4.00 -11.88
C GLN A 134 -2.70 2.85 -12.60
N ILE A 135 -3.95 3.07 -13.02
CA ILE A 135 -4.71 2.12 -13.83
C ILE A 135 -4.74 2.63 -15.26
N CYS A 136 -4.30 1.77 -16.18
CA CYS A 136 -4.16 2.08 -17.59
C CYS A 136 -4.94 1.07 -18.44
N ASP A 137 -5.41 1.49 -19.60
CA ASP A 137 -6.08 0.58 -20.53
C ASP A 137 -5.12 -0.56 -20.92
N SER A 138 -5.62 -1.80 -20.90
CA SER A 138 -4.78 -2.99 -21.13
C SER A 138 -3.94 -2.89 -22.42
N GLY A 139 -2.64 -3.17 -22.26
CA GLY A 139 -1.65 -3.14 -23.33
C GLY A 139 -1.25 -1.74 -23.77
N THR A 140 -1.57 -0.70 -23.00
CA THR A 140 -1.26 0.70 -23.32
C THR A 140 -0.73 1.46 -22.12
N ASP A 141 -0.10 2.61 -22.39
CA ASP A 141 0.31 3.58 -21.36
C ASP A 141 -0.77 4.66 -21.09
N ASN A 142 -2.02 4.43 -21.52
CA ASN A 142 -3.11 5.38 -21.33
C ASN A 142 -3.74 5.21 -19.95
N CYS A 143 -3.22 5.93 -18.96
CA CYS A 143 -3.68 5.83 -17.57
C CYS A 143 -4.78 6.86 -17.26
N PHE A 144 -5.86 6.42 -16.60
CA PHE A 144 -7.04 7.24 -16.32
C PHE A 144 -7.34 7.41 -14.82
N PHE A 145 -6.76 6.56 -13.97
CA PHE A 145 -6.94 6.62 -12.52
C PHE A 145 -5.59 6.47 -11.80
N GLN A 146 -5.42 7.19 -10.69
CA GLN A 146 -4.24 7.10 -9.83
C GLN A 146 -4.68 7.06 -8.37
N VAL A 147 -4.07 6.16 -7.61
CA VAL A 147 -4.29 6.01 -6.17
C VAL A 147 -2.96 6.01 -5.42
N SER A 148 -2.90 6.73 -4.30
CA SER A 148 -1.73 6.72 -3.42
C SER A 148 -1.68 5.41 -2.65
N MET A 149 -0.48 4.84 -2.49
CA MET A 149 -0.33 3.58 -1.76
C MET A 149 0.08 3.80 -0.29
N ILE A 150 -0.43 2.95 0.59
CA ILE A 150 -0.24 3.01 2.03
C ILE A 150 0.65 1.84 2.47
N PRO A 151 1.75 2.09 3.20
CA PRO A 151 2.60 1.01 3.73
C PRO A 151 1.98 0.31 4.94
N ASP A 152 2.35 -0.95 5.16
CA ASP A 152 2.06 -1.70 6.39
C ASP A 152 3.19 -1.63 7.44
N GLY A 153 4.28 -0.94 7.13
CA GLY A 153 5.43 -0.77 8.03
C GLY A 153 6.44 0.25 7.48
N HIS A 154 7.59 0.36 8.17
CA HIS A 154 8.60 1.38 7.87
C HIS A 154 10.04 0.83 7.82
N THR A 155 10.20 -0.48 7.67
CA THR A 155 11.49 -1.20 7.59
C THR A 155 11.93 -1.37 6.13
N TYR A 156 12.34 -0.27 5.48
CA TYR A 156 12.58 -0.24 4.03
C TYR A 156 13.75 -1.08 3.53
N GLU A 157 14.76 -1.37 4.37
CA GLU A 157 15.86 -2.28 4.01
C GLU A 157 15.39 -3.73 3.84
N ASP A 158 14.40 -4.15 4.65
CA ASP A 158 13.88 -5.52 4.67
C ASP A 158 12.71 -5.74 3.70
N GLY A 159 12.14 -4.65 3.20
CA GLY A 159 10.94 -4.64 2.36
C GLY A 159 9.66 -4.32 3.15
N VAL A 160 8.83 -3.45 2.58
CA VAL A 160 7.55 -2.99 3.13
C VAL A 160 6.45 -3.22 2.10
N ARG A 161 5.30 -3.77 2.51
CA ARG A 161 4.16 -3.96 1.61
C ARG A 161 3.36 -2.67 1.55
N TYR A 162 3.22 -2.14 0.35
CA TYR A 162 2.33 -1.05 0.04
C TYR A 162 1.03 -1.60 -0.53
N SER A 163 -0.10 -1.01 -0.15
CA SER A 163 -1.43 -1.39 -0.65
C SER A 163 -2.30 -0.18 -0.98
N ALA A 164 -3.23 -0.35 -1.91
CA ALA A 164 -4.24 0.64 -2.26
C ALA A 164 -5.52 -0.04 -2.75
N SER A 165 -6.67 0.32 -2.17
CA SER A 165 -7.96 -0.12 -2.69
C SER A 165 -8.41 0.79 -3.83
N LEU A 166 -8.86 0.19 -4.93
CA LEU A 166 -9.46 0.91 -6.05
C LEU A 166 -10.88 1.40 -5.71
N GLY A 167 -11.56 0.74 -4.76
CA GLY A 167 -12.98 0.97 -4.47
C GLY A 167 -13.84 0.82 -5.73
N ASP A 168 -14.91 1.62 -5.82
CA ASP A 168 -15.81 1.65 -6.99
C ASP A 168 -15.36 2.63 -8.09
N ASN A 169 -14.09 3.07 -8.06
CA ASN A 169 -13.59 4.11 -8.97
C ASN A 169 -13.16 3.57 -10.35
N VAL A 170 -13.05 2.24 -10.47
CA VAL A 170 -12.64 1.54 -11.68
C VAL A 170 -13.77 0.59 -12.06
N ALA A 171 -14.23 0.66 -13.31
CA ALA A 171 -15.28 -0.22 -13.81
C ALA A 171 -14.72 -1.62 -14.05
N ASP A 172 -15.62 -2.60 -14.20
CA ASP A 172 -15.25 -3.97 -14.54
C ASP A 172 -14.54 -4.02 -15.90
N GLY A 173 -13.43 -4.76 -15.97
CA GLY A 173 -12.64 -4.90 -17.19
C GLY A 173 -11.17 -5.26 -16.93
N ASP A 174 -10.45 -5.45 -18.05
CA ASP A 174 -9.01 -5.76 -18.05
C ASP A 174 -8.17 -4.48 -18.18
N TYR A 175 -7.18 -4.36 -17.30
CA TYR A 175 -6.32 -3.18 -17.17
C TYR A 175 -4.88 -3.57 -16.87
N ASP A 176 -3.96 -2.61 -16.97
CA ASP A 176 -2.62 -2.73 -16.43
C ASP A 176 -2.42 -1.77 -15.27
N ALA A 177 -2.10 -2.31 -14.09
CA ALA A 177 -1.70 -1.54 -12.93
C ALA A 177 -0.21 -1.20 -13.00
N HIS A 178 0.11 0.09 -13.08
CA HIS A 178 1.46 0.62 -13.12
C HIS A 178 1.86 1.18 -11.77
N PHE A 179 2.91 0.64 -11.16
CA PHE A 179 3.40 1.07 -9.86
C PHE A 179 4.55 2.06 -10.02
N TRP A 180 4.39 3.23 -9.40
CA TRP A 180 5.30 4.36 -9.49
C TRP A 180 5.79 4.78 -8.11
N PHE A 181 7.08 4.59 -7.87
CA PHE A 181 7.73 4.97 -6.63
C PHE A 181 8.92 5.88 -6.92
N ALA A 182 9.22 6.79 -5.99
CA ALA A 182 10.44 7.60 -6.04
C ALA A 182 10.91 7.94 -4.62
N ASP A 183 12.22 7.79 -4.40
CA ASP A 183 12.96 8.18 -3.20
C ASP A 183 14.00 9.28 -3.47
N ASP A 184 14.19 9.63 -4.74
CA ASP A 184 15.11 10.66 -5.25
C ASP A 184 14.38 11.53 -6.30
N ASP A 185 15.08 12.38 -7.04
CA ASP A 185 14.51 13.17 -8.13
C ASP A 185 13.65 12.31 -9.06
N ILE A 186 12.42 12.76 -9.32
CA ILE A 186 11.45 12.03 -10.13
C ILE A 186 11.96 11.81 -11.56
N ASP A 187 12.84 12.69 -12.04
CA ASP A 187 13.47 12.57 -13.36
C ASP A 187 14.36 11.32 -13.47
N ASN A 188 14.80 10.74 -12.35
CA ASN A 188 15.53 9.47 -12.31
C ASN A 188 14.62 8.24 -12.52
N TYR A 189 13.30 8.43 -12.47
CA TYR A 189 12.29 7.39 -12.59
C TYR A 189 11.28 7.69 -13.71
N PRO A 190 11.71 7.65 -14.99
CA PRO A 190 10.89 8.09 -16.12
C PRO A 190 9.77 7.13 -16.54
N ALA A 191 9.72 5.94 -15.93
CA ALA A 191 8.75 4.88 -16.23
C ALA A 191 8.36 4.15 -14.94
N ALA A 192 7.19 3.50 -14.95
CA ALA A 192 6.74 2.64 -13.87
C ALA A 192 7.79 1.56 -13.60
N GLN A 193 8.09 1.32 -12.33
CA GLN A 193 9.12 0.33 -11.97
C GLN A 193 8.63 -1.10 -12.14
N ILE A 194 7.32 -1.33 -12.02
CA ILE A 194 6.69 -2.61 -12.30
C ILE A 194 5.24 -2.39 -12.75
N SER A 195 4.78 -3.25 -13.66
CA SER A 195 3.39 -3.27 -14.12
C SER A 195 2.80 -4.66 -13.94
N LEU A 196 1.51 -4.72 -13.63
CA LEU A 196 0.75 -5.95 -13.39
C LEU A 196 -0.58 -5.90 -14.19
N PRO A 197 -0.84 -6.85 -15.08
CA PRO A 197 -2.17 -7.02 -15.66
C PRO A 197 -3.18 -7.40 -14.56
N ILE A 198 -4.33 -6.73 -14.54
CA ILE A 198 -5.40 -6.95 -13.56
C ILE A 198 -6.75 -7.02 -14.26
N THR A 199 -7.68 -7.77 -13.67
CA THR A 199 -9.08 -7.82 -14.10
C THR A 199 -9.98 -7.37 -12.96
N VAL A 200 -10.45 -6.13 -13.03
CA VAL A 200 -11.37 -5.54 -12.05
C VAL A 200 -12.78 -6.07 -12.32
N GLY A 201 -13.55 -6.35 -11.27
CA GLY A 201 -14.90 -6.91 -11.41
C GLY A 201 -14.94 -8.43 -11.61
N SER A 202 -13.77 -9.09 -11.64
CA SER A 202 -13.71 -10.56 -11.59
C SER A 202 -14.06 -11.14 -10.20
N GLY A 203 -14.20 -10.29 -9.17
CA GLY A 203 -14.78 -10.64 -7.86
C GLY A 203 -16.29 -10.90 -7.91
N GLY A 204 -16.75 -11.65 -8.94
CA GLY A 204 -18.17 -11.86 -9.22
C GLY A 204 -18.52 -12.55 -10.54
N THR A 205 -17.55 -13.09 -11.30
CA THR A 205 -17.85 -14.17 -12.25
C THR A 205 -17.33 -15.47 -11.64
N ASP A 206 -18.25 -16.38 -11.30
CA ASP A 206 -18.09 -17.69 -10.62
C ASP A 206 -17.18 -18.70 -11.35
N CYS A 207 -16.19 -18.24 -12.12
CA CYS A 207 -15.51 -19.02 -13.15
C CYS A 207 -14.00 -18.90 -13.10
N ALA A 208 -13.46 -18.52 -11.94
CA ALA A 208 -12.06 -18.60 -11.63
C ALA A 208 -11.85 -19.81 -10.68
N PRO A 209 -11.05 -20.82 -11.07
CA PRO A 209 -10.24 -20.94 -12.30
C PRO A 209 -11.06 -21.11 -13.58
N GLU A 210 -10.51 -20.70 -14.74
CA GLU A 210 -11.16 -20.81 -16.05
C GLU A 210 -11.75 -22.21 -16.28
N GLY A 211 -13.06 -22.27 -16.50
CA GLY A 211 -13.80 -23.53 -16.66
C GLY A 211 -14.37 -24.12 -15.37
N ASP A 212 -14.25 -23.47 -14.21
CA ASP A 212 -15.05 -23.79 -13.02
C ASP A 212 -16.50 -23.40 -13.29
N LEU A 213 -17.33 -24.40 -13.59
CA LEU A 213 -18.74 -24.21 -13.91
C LEU A 213 -19.63 -24.46 -12.69
N THR A 214 -19.02 -24.84 -11.57
CA THR A 214 -19.71 -25.12 -10.32
C THR A 214 -19.53 -24.02 -9.28
N GLY A 215 -18.56 -23.12 -9.49
CA GLY A 215 -18.20 -22.04 -8.57
C GLY A 215 -17.62 -22.57 -7.26
N ASP A 216 -17.04 -23.77 -7.26
CA ASP A 216 -16.47 -24.40 -6.06
C ASP A 216 -14.97 -24.11 -5.88
N GLY A 217 -14.38 -23.37 -6.82
CA GLY A 217 -12.98 -22.97 -6.86
C GLY A 217 -12.03 -24.08 -7.30
N VAL A 218 -12.55 -25.24 -7.74
CA VAL A 218 -11.74 -26.43 -8.06
C VAL A 218 -12.09 -26.99 -9.43
N LEU A 219 -11.22 -26.74 -10.41
CA LEU A 219 -11.35 -27.32 -11.74
C LEU A 219 -11.20 -28.85 -11.73
N ASN A 220 -12.30 -29.57 -11.96
CA ASN A 220 -12.30 -31.04 -11.92
C ASN A 220 -13.37 -31.68 -12.84
N VAL A 221 -13.60 -32.99 -12.67
CA VAL A 221 -14.57 -33.74 -13.48
C VAL A 221 -16.01 -33.27 -13.31
N LEU A 222 -16.33 -32.61 -12.20
CA LEU A 222 -17.65 -32.08 -11.93
C LEU A 222 -18.00 -30.93 -12.89
N ASP A 223 -17.03 -30.07 -13.22
CA ASP A 223 -17.20 -28.99 -14.20
C ASP A 223 -17.47 -29.54 -15.59
N ILE A 224 -16.75 -30.60 -15.99
CA ILE A 224 -16.99 -31.30 -17.26
C ILE A 224 -18.42 -31.84 -17.33
N VAL A 225 -18.91 -32.44 -16.24
CA VAL A 225 -20.30 -32.94 -16.18
C VAL A 225 -21.30 -31.79 -16.27
N THR A 226 -21.01 -30.66 -15.64
CA THR A 226 -21.83 -29.44 -15.73
C THR A 226 -21.87 -28.91 -17.17
N LEU A 227 -20.72 -28.81 -17.85
CA LEU A 227 -20.64 -28.38 -19.24
C LEU A 227 -21.41 -29.30 -20.19
N VAL A 228 -21.30 -30.62 -20.01
CA VAL A 228 -22.07 -31.59 -20.79
C VAL A 228 -23.57 -31.35 -20.62
N ASN A 229 -24.04 -31.07 -19.41
CA ASN A 229 -25.46 -30.78 -19.17
C ASN A 229 -25.91 -29.45 -19.78
N ILE A 230 -25.02 -28.46 -19.85
CA ILE A 230 -25.27 -27.18 -20.54
C ILE A 230 -25.37 -27.41 -22.06
N VAL A 231 -24.41 -28.12 -22.66
CA VAL A 231 -24.40 -28.44 -24.10
C VAL A 231 -25.63 -29.28 -24.51
N LEU A 232 -26.09 -30.17 -23.63
CA LEU A 232 -27.32 -30.95 -23.85
C LEU A 232 -28.61 -30.14 -23.60
N GLY A 233 -28.52 -28.89 -23.12
CA GLY A 233 -29.67 -28.04 -22.82
C GLY A 233 -30.44 -28.46 -21.57
N ASN A 234 -29.85 -29.28 -20.70
CA ASN A 234 -30.46 -29.71 -19.44
C ASN A 234 -30.38 -28.62 -18.35
N ILE A 235 -29.39 -27.72 -18.46
CA ILE A 235 -29.12 -26.61 -17.56
C ILE A 235 -28.86 -25.36 -18.43
N PRO A 236 -29.34 -24.17 -18.04
CA PRO A 236 -29.02 -22.94 -18.75
C PRO A 236 -27.50 -22.68 -18.78
N ALA A 237 -27.02 -22.14 -19.90
CA ALA A 237 -25.64 -21.71 -20.03
C ALA A 237 -25.36 -20.48 -19.16
N GLY A 238 -24.22 -20.49 -18.47
CA GLY A 238 -23.62 -19.30 -17.87
C GLY A 238 -22.55 -18.70 -18.78
N ASP A 239 -22.06 -17.52 -18.41
CA ASP A 239 -21.09 -16.73 -19.20
C ASP A 239 -19.74 -17.45 -19.43
N CYS A 240 -19.49 -18.52 -18.69
CA CYS A 240 -18.22 -19.25 -18.66
C CYS A 240 -18.30 -20.63 -19.32
N SER A 241 -19.43 -20.93 -19.95
CA SER A 241 -19.67 -22.22 -20.60
C SER A 241 -18.93 -22.33 -21.94
N ASP A 242 -18.60 -21.19 -22.56
CA ASP A 242 -17.91 -21.08 -23.86
C ASP A 242 -16.41 -21.01 -23.60
N ILE A 243 -15.77 -22.17 -23.54
CA ILE A 243 -14.37 -22.32 -23.12
C ILE A 243 -13.41 -21.85 -24.23
N ASN A 244 -13.86 -21.87 -25.49
CA ASN A 244 -13.02 -21.46 -26.62
C ASN A 244 -13.34 -20.05 -27.15
N GLY A 245 -14.39 -19.41 -26.64
CA GLY A 245 -14.82 -18.06 -27.00
C GLY A 245 -15.36 -17.95 -28.44
N ASP A 246 -15.79 -19.05 -29.05
CA ASP A 246 -16.28 -19.07 -30.44
C ASP A 246 -17.79 -18.73 -30.57
N GLY A 247 -18.45 -18.52 -29.43
CA GLY A 247 -19.87 -18.19 -29.32
C GLY A 247 -20.80 -19.40 -29.49
N GLN A 248 -20.28 -20.63 -29.61
CA GLN A 248 -21.06 -21.85 -29.78
C GLN A 248 -20.73 -22.90 -28.72
N LEU A 249 -21.68 -23.17 -27.83
CA LEU A 249 -21.56 -24.25 -26.83
C LEU A 249 -21.69 -25.63 -27.47
N ASN A 250 -20.58 -26.34 -27.57
CA ASN A 250 -20.52 -27.65 -28.22
C ASN A 250 -19.44 -28.57 -27.64
N VAL A 251 -19.13 -29.65 -28.36
CA VAL A 251 -18.15 -30.66 -27.91
C VAL A 251 -16.72 -30.13 -27.85
N LEU A 252 -16.41 -29.06 -28.59
CA LEU A 252 -15.09 -28.44 -28.56
C LEU A 252 -14.79 -27.82 -27.20
N ASP A 253 -15.76 -27.17 -26.56
CA ASP A 253 -15.63 -26.62 -25.20
C ASP A 253 -15.33 -27.72 -24.19
N ILE A 254 -16.02 -28.86 -24.31
CA ILE A 254 -15.83 -30.02 -23.44
C ILE A 254 -14.42 -30.60 -23.60
N VAL A 255 -13.92 -30.72 -24.83
CA VAL A 255 -12.57 -31.25 -25.08
C VAL A 255 -11.50 -30.34 -24.49
N LEU A 256 -11.68 -29.03 -24.58
CA LEU A 256 -10.76 -28.05 -23.98
C LEU A 256 -10.79 -28.11 -22.46
N LEU A 257 -11.98 -28.14 -21.86
CA LEU A 257 -12.14 -28.28 -20.41
C LEU A 257 -11.49 -29.57 -19.88
N VAL A 258 -11.60 -30.68 -20.61
CA VAL A 258 -10.90 -31.93 -20.29
C VAL A 258 -9.38 -31.74 -20.34
N GLY A 259 -8.86 -31.00 -21.32
CA GLY A 259 -7.44 -30.66 -21.43
C GLY A 259 -6.95 -29.89 -20.21
N LEU A 260 -7.70 -28.86 -19.80
CA LEU A 260 -7.42 -28.04 -18.62
C LEU A 260 -7.43 -28.88 -17.33
N VAL A 261 -8.45 -29.73 -17.12
CA VAL A 261 -8.56 -30.62 -15.94
C VAL A 261 -7.40 -31.63 -15.87
N LEU A 262 -6.89 -32.09 -17.02
CA LEU A 262 -5.80 -33.06 -17.08
C LEU A 262 -4.40 -32.41 -17.08
N GLY A 263 -4.30 -31.08 -17.07
CA GLY A 263 -3.04 -30.35 -17.11
C GLY A 263 -2.26 -30.52 -18.42
N GLY A 264 -2.98 -30.73 -19.53
CA GLY A 264 -2.37 -30.83 -20.86
C GLY A 264 -2.31 -29.47 -21.56
N GLU A 265 -1.09 -28.99 -21.84
CA GLU A 265 -0.84 -27.89 -22.80
C GLU A 265 -1.23 -28.29 -24.23
#